data_AF-A0A7W1A2R3-F1
#
_entry.id   AF-A0A7W1A2R3-F1
#
_cell.length_a   1.000
_cell.length_b   1.000
_cell.length_c   1.000
_cell.angle_alpha   90.00
_cell.angle_beta   90.00
_cell.angle_gamma   90.00
#
_symmetry.space_group_name_H-M   'P 1'
#
loop_
_entity.id
_entity.type
_entity.pdbx_description
1 polymer ?
#
loop_
_entity_poly.entity_id
_entity_poly.type
_entity_poly.pdbx_seq_one_letter_code
_entity_poly.pdbx_strand_id
1 'polypeptide(L)'
;MRVAAGRTFAGPQLGDRDRRIVELAHAKILGARVDFSEAMRALREAAEEMIPGGRVFVLDIVDTGPVVGSIVTGVGIVQRESGIELVRVRRPGQSIPLGWFMR
;
A
#
# COMPACT_ATOMS: atom_id res chain seq x y z
N MET A 1 22.02 7.53 8.01
CA MET A 1 21.13 7.13 9.13
C MET A 1 20.25 6.01 8.61
N ARG A 2 20.36 4.80 9.17
CA ARG A 2 19.66 3.60 8.68
C ARG A 2 18.31 3.50 9.36
N VAL A 3 17.21 3.62 8.62
CA VAL A 3 15.88 3.21 9.09
C VAL A 3 15.63 1.83 8.49
N ALA A 4 15.62 0.81 9.35
CA ALA A 4 15.16 -0.52 8.94
C ALA A 4 13.68 -0.40 8.55
N ALA A 5 13.31 -0.92 7.38
CA ALA A 5 11.92 -0.98 6.91
C ALA A 5 11.08 -1.71 7.97
N GLY A 6 10.36 -0.94 8.78
CA GLY A 6 9.57 -1.44 9.89
C GLY A 6 8.34 -2.17 9.35
N ARG A 7 8.40 -3.50 9.29
CA ARG A 7 7.27 -4.40 8.98
C ARG A 7 6.21 -4.34 10.07
N THR A 8 5.44 -3.26 10.14
CA THR A 8 4.33 -3.14 11.10
C THR A 8 3.01 -2.96 10.35
N PHE A 9 2.45 -4.08 9.89
CA PHE A 9 1.06 -4.16 9.43
C PHE A 9 0.20 -4.58 10.64
N ALA A 10 -0.17 -3.61 11.47
CA ALA A 10 -0.95 -3.88 12.67
C ALA A 10 -2.42 -3.51 12.40
N GLY A 11 -3.23 -4.51 12.08
CA GLY A 11 -4.68 -4.35 12.08
C GLY A 11 -5.42 -5.67 11.89
N PRO A 12 -6.40 -6.01 12.76
CA PRO A 12 -7.33 -7.15 12.57
C PRO A 12 -8.26 -6.98 11.35
N GLN A 13 -8.01 -5.98 10.50
CA GLN A 13 -8.84 -5.68 9.34
C GLN A 13 -8.30 -6.29 8.04
N LEU A 14 -7.00 -6.52 7.82
CA LEU A 14 -6.50 -7.09 6.56
C LEU A 14 -6.94 -8.54 6.36
N GLY A 15 -7.55 -8.86 5.21
CA GLY A 15 -7.81 -10.26 4.85
C GLY A 15 -6.50 -10.96 4.43
N ASP A 16 -6.47 -12.29 4.48
CA ASP A 16 -5.26 -13.07 4.14
C ASP A 16 -4.71 -12.77 2.74
N ARG A 17 -5.61 -12.54 1.77
CA ARG A 17 -5.23 -12.14 0.41
C ARG A 17 -4.53 -10.78 0.39
N ASP A 18 -5.10 -9.79 1.07
CA ASP A 18 -4.56 -8.43 1.13
C ASP A 18 -3.17 -8.43 1.76
N ARG A 19 -3.02 -9.21 2.84
CA ARG A 19 -1.75 -9.35 3.54
C ARG A 19 -0.67 -9.90 2.61
N ARG A 20 -0.97 -10.96 1.85
CA ARG A 20 -0.03 -11.56 0.89
C ARG A 20 0.35 -10.60 -0.23
N ILE A 21 -0.60 -9.81 -0.75
CA ILE A 21 -0.31 -8.80 -1.78
C ILE A 21 0.64 -7.73 -1.23
N VAL A 22 0.40 -7.24 -0.02
CA VAL A 22 1.24 -6.22 0.61
C VAL A 22 2.63 -6.77 0.95
N GLU A 23 2.72 -7.99 1.47
CA GLU A 23 4.00 -8.68 1.74
C GLU A 23 4.80 -8.87 0.44
N LEU A 24 4.16 -9.30 -0.64
CA LEU A 24 4.78 -9.49 -1.95
C LEU A 24 5.22 -8.14 -2.55
N ALA A 25 4.38 -7.11 -2.45
CA ALA A 25 4.72 -5.76 -2.90
C ALA A 25 5.96 -5.26 -2.15
N HIS A 26 6.00 -5.41 -0.83
CA HIS A 26 7.15 -5.02 -0.03
C HIS A 26 8.42 -5.80 -0.42
N ALA A 27 8.30 -7.08 -0.77
CA ALA A 27 9.44 -7.90 -1.22
C ALA A 27 10.00 -7.48 -2.60
N LYS A 28 9.20 -6.83 -3.44
CA LYS A 28 9.59 -6.38 -4.80
C LYS A 28 10.27 -5.00 -4.82
N ILE A 29 10.36 -4.34 -3.68
CA ILE A 29 11.04 -3.05 -3.56
C ILE A 29 12.56 -3.30 -3.55
N LEU A 30 13.22 -2.85 -4.61
CA LEU A 30 14.65 -3.05 -4.86
C LEU A 30 15.37 -1.70 -4.76
N GLY A 31 15.61 -1.20 -3.55
CA GLY A 31 16.25 0.12 -3.41
C GLY A 31 16.51 0.54 -1.97
N ALA A 32 17.50 1.43 -1.79
CA ALA A 32 17.81 2.06 -0.50
C ALA A 32 16.92 3.28 -0.20
N ARG A 33 16.24 3.82 -1.22
CA ARG A 33 15.40 5.02 -1.14
C ARG A 33 14.16 4.79 -1.98
N VAL A 34 13.04 4.59 -1.31
CA VAL A 34 11.81 4.15 -1.95
C VAL A 34 10.85 5.31 -1.93
N ASP A 35 10.41 5.69 -3.11
CA ASP A 35 9.42 6.73 -3.30
C ASP A 35 8.03 6.12 -3.59
N PHE A 36 7.04 7.00 -3.67
CA PHE A 36 5.66 6.59 -3.96
C PHE A 36 5.52 5.84 -5.28
N SER A 37 6.33 6.18 -6.28
CA SER A 37 6.28 5.54 -7.61
C SER A 37 6.80 4.11 -7.56
N GLU A 38 7.88 3.86 -6.82
CA GLU A 38 8.39 2.52 -6.58
C GLU A 38 7.40 1.66 -5.79
N ALA A 39 6.79 2.22 -4.73
CA ALA A 39 5.78 1.51 -3.96
C ALA A 39 4.54 1.18 -4.80
N MET A 40 4.08 2.11 -5.64
CA MET A 40 2.96 1.90 -6.56
C MET A 40 3.30 0.83 -7.61
N ARG A 41 4.52 0.84 -8.17
CA ARG A 41 4.99 -0.19 -9.10
C ARG A 41 4.97 -1.57 -8.43
N ALA A 42 5.54 -1.67 -7.23
CA ALA A 42 5.63 -2.93 -6.51
C ALA A 42 4.24 -3.46 -6.11
N LEU A 43 3.32 -2.58 -5.71
CA LEU A 43 1.94 -2.92 -5.41
C LEU A 43 1.19 -3.41 -6.65
N ARG A 44 1.39 -2.76 -7.81
CA ARG A 44 0.81 -3.19 -9.08
C ARG A 44 1.29 -4.59 -9.47
N GLU A 45 2.60 -4.81 -9.46
CA GLU A 45 3.18 -6.11 -9.81
C GLU A 45 2.69 -7.22 -8.88
N ALA A 46 2.60 -6.96 -7.57
CA ALA A 46 2.06 -7.93 -6.62
C ALA A 46 0.57 -8.23 -6.84
N ALA A 47 -0.23 -7.22 -7.19
CA ALA A 47 -1.65 -7.40 -7.47
C ALA A 47 -1.88 -8.18 -8.77
N GLU A 48 -1.12 -7.90 -9.83
CA GLU A 48 -1.15 -8.61 -11.11
C GLU A 48 -0.75 -10.09 -10.96
N GLU A 49 0.23 -10.39 -10.10
CA GLU A 49 0.68 -11.75 -9.84
C GLU A 49 -0.35 -12.56 -9.01
N MET A 50 -1.02 -11.91 -8.05
CA MET A 50 -1.90 -12.59 -7.09
C MET A 50 -3.37 -12.65 -7.52
N ILE A 51 -3.80 -11.79 -8.44
CA ILE A 51 -5.20 -11.69 -8.89
C ILE A 51 -5.20 -11.73 -10.42
N PRO A 52 -5.91 -12.68 -11.06
CA PRO A 52 -6.11 -12.66 -12.51
C PRO A 52 -6.75 -11.33 -12.95
N GLY A 53 -6.03 -10.55 -13.76
CA GLY A 53 -6.45 -9.20 -14.15
C GLY A 53 -6.35 -8.15 -13.04
N GLY A 54 -5.56 -8.43 -11.99
CA GLY A 54 -5.30 -7.52 -10.88
C GLY A 54 -4.75 -6.18 -11.37
N ARG A 55 -5.33 -5.08 -10.88
CA ARG A 55 -4.92 -3.72 -11.21
C ARG A 55 -4.96 -2.86 -9.96
N VAL A 56 -4.16 -1.80 -9.97
CA VAL A 56 -4.24 -0.72 -8.99
C VAL A 56 -4.99 0.47 -9.59
N PHE A 57 -5.78 1.13 -8.77
CA PHE A 57 -6.61 2.27 -9.10
C PHE A 57 -6.42 3.36 -8.05
N VAL A 58 -6.76 4.59 -8.41
CA VAL A 58 -6.97 5.65 -7.41
C VAL A 58 -8.28 5.32 -6.68
N LEU A 59 -8.18 5.06 -5.38
CA LEU A 59 -9.31 4.72 -4.52
C LEU A 59 -9.93 5.95 -3.85
N ASP A 60 -9.10 6.96 -3.60
CA ASP A 60 -9.50 8.20 -2.93
C ASP A 60 -8.48 9.31 -3.22
N ILE A 61 -8.85 10.56 -2.94
CA ILE A 61 -7.95 11.72 -2.95
C ILE A 61 -8.03 12.39 -1.59
N VAL A 62 -6.91 12.44 -0.87
CA VAL A 62 -6.80 13.13 0.42
C VAL A 62 -5.82 14.30 0.29
N ASP A 63 -5.72 15.12 1.34
CA ASP A 63 -4.89 16.35 1.32
C ASP A 63 -3.42 16.10 0.94
N THR A 64 -2.87 14.93 1.30
CA THR A 64 -1.48 14.57 1.00
C THR A 64 -1.30 13.91 -0.36
N GLY A 65 -2.37 13.70 -1.12
CA GLY A 65 -2.35 13.12 -2.46
C GLY A 65 -3.28 11.92 -2.64
N PRO A 66 -3.13 11.18 -3.76
CA PRO A 66 -4.00 10.07 -4.08
C PRO A 66 -3.72 8.84 -3.22
N VAL A 67 -4.78 8.13 -2.84
CA VAL A 67 -4.69 6.77 -2.32
C VAL A 67 -4.74 5.81 -3.50
N VAL A 68 -3.68 5.02 -3.70
CA VAL A 68 -3.58 4.06 -4.82
C VAL A 68 -3.61 2.63 -4.31
N GLY A 69 -4.50 1.80 -4.84
CA GLY A 69 -4.70 0.45 -4.32
C GLY A 69 -5.65 -0.41 -5.14
N SER A 70 -6.07 -1.53 -4.58
CA SER A 70 -7.00 -2.46 -5.24
C SER A 70 -8.44 -2.08 -4.94
N ILE A 71 -9.25 -1.85 -5.98
CA ILE A 71 -10.69 -1.60 -5.83
C ILE A 71 -11.43 -2.82 -5.28
N VAL A 72 -10.87 -4.01 -5.49
CA VAL A 72 -11.46 -5.28 -5.01
C VAL A 72 -11.38 -5.39 -3.49
N THR A 73 -10.31 -4.87 -2.89
CA THR A 73 -10.02 -5.05 -1.46
C THR A 73 -10.17 -3.77 -0.64
N GLY A 74 -10.19 -2.62 -1.32
CA GLY A 74 -10.16 -1.29 -0.69
C GLY A 74 -8.83 -0.97 -0.01
N VAL A 75 -7.80 -1.82 -0.16
CA VAL A 75 -6.47 -1.59 0.43
C VAL A 75 -5.60 -0.84 -0.56
N GLY A 76 -4.92 0.21 -0.08
CA GLY A 76 -4.03 1.03 -0.88
C GLY A 76 -2.92 1.69 -0.06
N ILE A 77 -2.09 2.44 -0.74
CA ILE A 77 -0.99 3.22 -0.19
C ILE A 77 -1.21 4.71 -0.45
N VAL A 78 -0.70 5.56 0.44
CA VAL A 78 -0.72 7.00 0.30
C VAL A 78 0.60 7.60 0.77
N GLN A 79 1.11 8.59 0.04
CA GLN A 79 2.28 9.34 0.46
C GLN A 79 1.92 10.27 1.64
N ARG A 80 2.73 10.22 2.69
CA ARG A 80 2.72 11.11 3.85
C ARG A 80 4.10 11.76 4.02
N GLU A 81 4.19 12.77 4.88
CA GLU A 81 5.48 13.39 5.22
C GLU A 81 6.48 12.39 5.81
N SER A 82 6.00 11.44 6.62
CA SER A 82 6.82 10.44 7.29
C SER A 82 7.03 9.15 6.50
N GLY A 83 6.65 9.10 5.21
CA GLY A 83 6.79 7.92 4.36
C GLY A 83 5.49 7.50 3.68
N ILE A 84 5.34 6.21 3.40
CA ILE A 84 4.21 5.64 2.65
C ILE A 84 3.34 4.87 3.63
N GLU A 85 2.13 5.37 3.84
CA GLU A 85 1.15 4.77 4.75
C GLU A 85 0.29 3.75 3.99
N LEU A 86 0.04 2.60 4.62
CA LEU A 86 -0.92 1.61 4.15
C LEU A 86 -2.28 1.96 4.75
N VAL A 87 -3.32 2.03 3.92
CA VAL A 87 -4.66 2.39 4.33
C VAL A 87 -5.71 1.44 3.76
N ARG A 88 -6.85 1.35 4.43
CA ARG A 88 -8.08 0.79 3.89
C ARG A 88 -9.12 1.87 3.66
N VAL A 89 -9.51 2.05 2.42
CA VAL A 89 -10.66 2.87 2.03
C VAL A 89 -11.94 2.06 2.25
N ARG A 90 -12.80 2.53 3.17
CA ARG A 90 -14.14 1.95 3.38
C ARG A 90 -15.16 2.61 2.47
N ARG A 91 -15.03 3.93 2.31
CA ARG A 91 -15.85 4.83 1.47
C ARG A 91 -14.94 6.01 1.06
N PRO A 92 -15.23 6.73 -0.03
CA PRO A 92 -14.51 7.96 -0.37
C PRO A 92 -14.50 8.93 0.83
N GLY A 93 -13.34 9.49 1.15
CA GLY A 93 -13.13 10.35 2.32
C GLY A 93 -13.03 9.62 3.66
N GLN A 94 -13.18 8.30 3.70
CA GLN A 94 -13.06 7.50 4.92
C GLN A 94 -12.04 6.36 4.74
N SER A 95 -10.79 6.67 5.09
CA SER A 95 -9.69 5.71 5.13
C SER A 95 -9.30 5.37 6.57
N ILE A 96 -8.93 4.11 6.79
CA ILE A 96 -8.45 3.58 8.06
C ILE A 96 -6.97 3.24 7.89
N PRO A 97 -6.05 3.83 8.68
CA PRO A 97 -4.64 3.44 8.68
C PRO A 97 -4.49 1.97 9.07
N LEU A 98 -3.69 1.24 8.32
CA LEU A 98 -3.35 -0.17 8.55
C LEU A 98 -1.89 -0.36 8.98
N GLY A 99 -1.09 0.69 8.91
CA GLY A 99 0.33 0.69 9.23
C GLY A 99 1.15 1.45 8.20
N TRP A 100 2.45 1.22 8.22
CA TRP A 100 3.38 1.85 7.28
C TRP A 100 3.86 0.82 6.27
N PHE A 101 3.68 1.16 5.00
CA PHE A 101 4.32 0.43 3.93
C PHE A 101 5.82 0.72 3.93
N MET A 102 6.19 1.98 4.16
CA MET A 102 7.57 2.42 4.46
C MET A 102 7.61 3.71 5.27
N ARG A 103 8.67 3.89 6.06
CA ARG A 103 9.01 5.12 6.80
C ARG A 103 10.41 5.59 6.45
#